data_AF-A0A0Q1B2V7-F1
#
_entry.id   AF-A0A0Q1B2V7-F1
#
_cell.length_a   1.000
_cell.length_b   1.000
_cell.length_c   1.000
_cell.angle_alpha   90.00
_cell.angle_beta   90.00
_cell.angle_gamma   90.00
#
_symmetry.space_group_name_H-M   'P 1'
#
loop_
_entity.id
_entity.type
_entity.pdbx_description
1 polymer ?
#
loop_
_entity_poly.entity_id
_entity_poly.type
_entity_poly.pdbx_seq_one_letter_code
_entity_poly.pdbx_strand_id
1 'polypeptide(L)'
;MFNFRSLIVFFLCISIINVLADVTKEDAKLIVINDIIDDCIDDVNAFMDSTIVTTSSYVLTSYKSITNPYNQSWLFFIDDHPTAFWEHPCRYIFLNVSDSSYQILSDTVPVYEYRVNLEEVSIGVNFPNYNYSTTPPNLQRTRNPDPHKWAVFLSGHTQLSTWNGMSQLYCALTTEEGDRSYNFSDSTIIVLSWDAGVDENHNQYSSFYGPDDEGTNHIDGACDKASIDSTFNYLEDTLGPEDMLFVYITDHGGVDNCGNHFIQVYDEDVGIERYYDSRLADAMDSLNCAQTIIVMQPCHSGGFIPELQKENRIIITATDSDTLAYGDHPDSPLHPAHYFPEFSYFWNTSIARKHADSYQAPWEVNEDVGDHIFFYPQYQLSDFDPDVPQQHEDLNPNIGNLDGVTQMKESFQYAKAMDAFVEDFYIFEDDGRNEYPQMYYGIPFEEDICSLNGLSGEIENTQSVFGNFQFGGDIEIQRGVTLTFETGSHLFLNNDSKIIVNSNANLILQDSVIVKGKCNDNSIIVNGSIEIGDYVVFTSVDDNEWGGISINSSDSLVINKLTVEDCEFSIDDSETLNLNDPVFTVVSIFLCKPHFCFI
;
A
#
# COMPACT_ATOMS: atom_id res chain seq x y z
N MET A 1 4.92 37.18 106.11
CA MET A 1 4.09 38.19 105.43
C MET A 1 4.01 37.75 103.97
N PHE A 2 2.79 37.50 103.48
CA PHE A 2 2.27 37.31 102.10
C PHE A 2 3.25 37.59 100.92
N ASN A 3 3.19 36.98 99.73
CA ASN A 3 2.08 36.34 99.01
C ASN A 3 2.58 35.54 97.77
N PHE A 4 1.71 34.65 97.31
CA PHE A 4 1.60 33.92 96.03
C PHE A 4 2.32 34.44 94.77
N ARG A 5 2.87 33.51 93.95
CA ARG A 5 2.23 33.00 92.72
C ARG A 5 3.08 31.89 92.06
N SER A 6 2.52 30.68 92.01
CA SER A 6 3.01 29.57 91.18
C SER A 6 2.75 29.87 89.71
N LEU A 7 3.78 29.80 88.87
CA LEU A 7 3.67 29.83 87.42
C LEU A 7 3.72 28.38 86.91
N ILE A 8 2.57 27.85 86.46
CA ILE A 8 2.50 26.58 85.75
C ILE A 8 2.73 26.91 84.27
N VAL A 9 3.84 26.42 83.71
CA VAL A 9 4.14 26.47 82.27
C VAL A 9 3.58 25.19 81.65
N PHE A 10 2.53 25.32 80.84
CA PHE A 10 2.06 24.25 79.97
C PHE A 10 3.02 24.14 78.78
N PHE A 11 3.73 23.02 78.64
CA PHE A 11 4.39 22.66 77.40
C PHE A 11 3.31 22.13 76.44
N LEU A 12 2.94 22.94 75.46
CA LEU A 12 2.11 22.51 74.33
C LEU A 12 3.06 21.82 73.33
N CYS A 13 3.13 20.49 73.35
CA CYS A 13 3.73 19.73 72.26
C CYS A 13 2.80 19.82 71.04
N ILE A 14 3.05 20.79 70.16
CA ILE A 14 2.50 20.77 68.81
C ILE A 14 3.31 19.73 68.03
N SER A 15 2.74 18.54 67.87
CA SER A 15 3.16 17.62 66.82
C SER A 15 2.86 18.30 65.49
N ILE A 16 3.87 18.86 64.83
CA ILE A 16 3.74 19.25 63.42
C ILE A 16 3.70 17.93 62.66
N ILE A 17 2.48 17.46 62.38
CA ILE A 17 2.27 16.50 61.29
C ILE A 17 2.47 17.34 60.04
N ASN A 18 3.62 17.19 59.37
CA ASN A 18 3.74 17.62 57.99
C ASN A 18 2.77 16.73 57.21
N VAL A 19 1.55 17.21 57.00
CA VAL A 19 0.74 16.73 55.90
C VAL A 19 1.47 17.24 54.67
N LEU A 20 2.12 16.34 53.93
CA LEU A 20 2.58 16.67 52.57
C LEU A 20 1.33 17.17 51.83
N ALA A 21 1.40 18.37 51.28
CA ALA A 21 0.32 18.86 50.43
C ALA A 21 0.23 17.92 49.22
N ASP A 22 -1.00 17.63 48.78
CA ASP A 22 -1.23 16.84 47.57
C ASP A 22 -0.48 17.49 46.40
N VAL A 23 0.16 16.66 45.58
CA VAL A 23 0.90 17.08 44.39
C VAL A 23 -0.06 17.76 43.43
N THR A 24 0.19 19.04 43.17
CA THR A 24 -0.66 19.80 42.23
C THR A 24 -0.40 19.34 40.80
N LYS A 25 -1.33 19.68 39.90
CA LYS A 25 -1.18 19.41 38.46
C LYS A 25 0.14 19.97 37.91
N GLU A 26 0.51 21.17 38.35
CA GLU A 26 1.72 21.84 37.89
C GLU A 26 2.99 21.22 38.47
N ASP A 27 2.95 20.81 39.75
CA ASP A 27 4.05 20.05 40.35
C ASP A 27 4.27 18.73 39.59
N ALA A 28 3.19 18.04 39.21
CA ALA A 28 3.27 16.79 38.45
C ALA A 28 3.89 17.00 37.05
N LYS A 29 3.50 18.06 36.32
CA LYS A 29 4.10 18.40 35.02
C LYS A 29 5.61 18.64 35.14
N LEU A 30 6.02 19.40 36.16
CA LEU A 30 7.43 19.68 36.40
C LEU A 30 8.23 18.43 36.76
N ILE A 31 7.67 17.49 37.53
CA ILE A 31 8.33 16.22 37.84
C ILE A 31 8.54 15.42 36.55
N VAL A 32 7.52 15.30 35.69
CA VAL A 32 7.67 14.55 34.44
C VAL A 32 8.73 15.18 33.54
N ILE A 33 8.64 16.49 33.30
CA ILE A 33 9.57 17.22 32.42
C ILE A 33 11.01 17.13 32.93
N ASN A 34 11.26 17.48 34.20
CA ASN A 34 12.63 17.64 34.69
C ASN A 34 13.26 16.36 35.26
N ASP A 35 12.44 15.40 35.72
CA ASP A 35 12.96 14.21 36.41
C ASP A 35 12.79 12.92 35.61
N ILE A 36 11.90 12.88 34.61
CA ILE A 36 11.56 11.63 33.89
C ILE A 36 11.95 11.69 32.40
N ILE A 37 11.69 12.79 31.71
CA ILE A 37 11.95 12.91 30.26
C ILE A 37 13.05 13.92 29.90
N ASP A 38 13.73 14.54 30.86
CA ASP A 38 14.75 15.59 30.64
C ASP A 38 15.82 15.18 29.62
N ASP A 39 16.30 13.93 29.72
CA ASP A 39 17.35 13.38 28.85
C ASP A 39 16.87 13.06 27.40
N CYS A 40 15.55 13.08 27.13
CA CYS A 40 14.95 12.77 25.83
C CYS A 40 13.84 13.76 25.44
N ILE A 41 13.86 14.97 26.01
CA ILE A 41 12.73 15.91 25.94
C ILE A 41 12.44 16.41 24.52
N ASP A 42 13.46 16.44 23.67
CA ASP A 42 13.38 16.87 22.27
C ASP A 42 12.91 15.73 21.34
N ASP A 43 12.97 14.47 21.80
CA ASP A 43 12.67 13.28 20.99
C ASP A 43 11.26 12.72 21.22
N VAL A 44 10.56 13.19 22.26
CA VAL A 44 9.27 12.64 22.70
C VAL A 44 8.17 13.70 22.77
N ASN A 45 6.92 13.26 22.65
CA ASN A 45 5.75 14.11 22.93
C ASN A 45 5.03 13.65 24.20
N ALA A 46 4.83 14.57 25.13
CA ALA A 46 4.24 14.32 26.44
C ALA A 46 2.88 15.00 26.59
N PHE A 47 1.89 14.21 26.99
CA PHE A 47 0.51 14.63 27.23
C PHE A 47 0.05 14.18 28.62
N MET A 48 -1.03 14.79 29.12
CA MET A 48 -1.55 14.54 30.46
C MET A 48 -3.07 14.52 30.49
N ASP A 49 -3.65 13.58 31.26
CA ASP A 49 -5.09 13.61 31.54
C ASP A 49 -5.45 14.87 32.34
N SER A 50 -6.50 15.55 31.92
CA SER A 50 -6.93 16.79 32.56
C SER A 50 -7.41 16.59 34.00
N THR A 51 -7.72 15.35 34.39
CA THR A 51 -8.32 14.94 35.67
C THR A 51 -7.50 13.90 36.43
N ILE A 52 -7.75 13.78 37.75
CA ILE A 52 -7.12 12.75 38.59
C ILE A 52 -7.79 11.40 38.31
N VAL A 53 -6.99 10.40 37.96
CA VAL A 53 -7.45 9.02 37.81
C VAL A 53 -7.66 8.40 39.18
N THR A 54 -8.88 7.94 39.45
CA THR A 54 -9.27 7.30 40.73
C THR A 54 -9.71 5.84 40.56
N THR A 55 -9.89 5.40 39.32
CA THR A 55 -10.18 4.03 38.97
C THR A 55 -8.91 3.19 39.04
N SER A 56 -9.05 1.89 39.33
CA SER A 56 -7.93 0.94 39.34
C SER A 56 -7.40 0.60 37.95
N SER A 57 -8.08 1.03 36.90
CA SER A 57 -7.69 0.88 35.50
C SER A 57 -8.04 2.14 34.71
N TYR A 58 -7.27 2.40 33.67
CA TYR A 58 -7.50 3.45 32.69
C TYR A 58 -7.64 2.80 31.31
N VAL A 59 -8.73 3.10 30.60
CA VAL A 59 -9.02 2.52 29.29
C VAL A 59 -8.26 3.31 28.23
N LEU A 60 -7.49 2.62 27.39
CA LEU A 60 -6.73 3.24 26.30
C LEU A 60 -7.51 3.15 24.99
N THR A 61 -7.94 1.93 24.68
CA THR A 61 -8.73 1.55 23.50
C THR A 61 -9.68 0.42 23.89
N SER A 62 -10.47 -0.06 22.93
CA SER A 62 -11.40 -1.19 23.10
C SER A 62 -10.77 -2.47 23.64
N TYR A 63 -9.56 -2.76 23.17
CA TYR A 63 -8.84 -3.98 23.44
C TYR A 63 -7.74 -3.81 24.49
N LYS A 64 -7.51 -2.56 24.97
CA LYS A 64 -6.43 -2.26 25.89
C LYS A 64 -6.84 -1.34 27.04
N SER A 65 -6.48 -1.75 28.25
CA SER A 65 -6.47 -0.91 29.43
C SER A 65 -5.17 -1.10 30.21
N ILE A 66 -4.78 -0.07 30.95
CA ILE A 66 -3.62 -0.09 31.84
C ILE A 66 -4.07 0.00 33.29
N THR A 67 -3.31 -0.62 34.19
CA THR A 67 -3.64 -0.63 35.63
C THR A 67 -3.11 0.64 36.29
N ASN A 68 -3.97 1.34 37.03
CA ASN A 68 -3.55 2.41 37.92
C ASN A 68 -3.08 1.79 39.26
N PRO A 69 -1.80 1.94 39.63
CA PRO A 69 -1.27 1.35 40.85
C PRO A 69 -1.61 2.15 42.12
N TYR A 70 -2.20 3.34 41.98
CA TYR A 70 -2.51 4.24 43.09
C TYR A 70 -4.01 4.45 43.26
N ASN A 71 -4.43 4.91 44.44
CA ASN A 71 -5.82 5.30 44.69
C ASN A 71 -6.20 6.59 43.95
N GLN A 72 -5.23 7.50 43.79
CA GLN A 72 -5.36 8.78 43.11
C GLN A 72 -4.03 9.10 42.42
N SER A 73 -4.08 9.32 41.12
CA SER A 73 -2.88 9.59 40.32
C SER A 73 -3.13 10.60 39.23
N TRP A 74 -2.11 11.41 38.95
CA TRP A 74 -1.96 12.07 37.67
C TRP A 74 -1.47 11.07 36.63
N LEU A 75 -2.07 11.07 35.44
CA LEU A 75 -1.68 10.21 34.32
C LEU A 75 -1.02 11.06 33.23
N PHE A 76 0.16 10.63 32.80
CA PHE A 76 0.83 11.13 31.62
C PHE A 76 0.94 10.03 30.58
N PHE A 77 0.82 10.43 29.33
CA PHE A 77 1.09 9.62 28.15
C PHE A 77 2.31 10.22 27.44
N ILE A 78 3.32 9.40 27.20
CA ILE A 78 4.55 9.76 26.51
C ILE A 78 4.61 8.94 25.22
N ASP A 79 4.59 9.65 24.11
CA ASP A 79 4.85 9.13 22.79
C ASP A 79 6.37 9.10 22.57
N ASP A 80 6.95 7.90 22.57
CA ASP A 80 8.40 7.72 22.44
C ASP A 80 8.88 7.75 20.98
N HIS A 81 7.96 7.72 20.00
CA HIS A 81 8.27 7.81 18.57
C HIS A 81 7.23 8.68 17.84
N PRO A 82 7.24 10.01 18.04
CA PRO A 82 6.13 10.88 17.63
C PRO A 82 5.78 10.89 16.14
N THR A 83 6.69 10.42 15.28
CA THR A 83 6.53 10.34 13.82
C THR A 83 6.19 8.94 13.31
N ALA A 84 6.17 7.93 14.17
CA ALA A 84 5.81 6.56 13.79
C ALA A 84 4.28 6.39 13.72
N PHE A 85 3.84 5.38 12.96
CA PHE A 85 2.46 4.88 13.06
C PHE A 85 2.28 4.05 14.34
N TRP A 86 1.13 4.20 15.01
CA TRP A 86 0.75 3.57 16.28
C TRP A 86 0.93 2.06 16.34
N GLU A 87 0.95 1.57 17.58
CA GLU A 87 1.51 0.28 18.00
C GLU A 87 3.06 0.28 18.04
N HIS A 88 3.69 1.46 18.00
CA HIS A 88 5.07 1.69 18.41
C HIS A 88 5.21 1.87 19.93
N PRO A 89 6.42 1.71 20.51
CA PRO A 89 6.65 1.93 21.94
C PRO A 89 6.13 3.29 22.45
N CYS A 90 5.49 3.26 23.60
CA CYS A 90 5.04 4.42 24.35
C CYS A 90 5.11 4.16 25.86
N ARG A 91 4.99 5.21 26.67
CA ARG A 91 5.01 5.10 28.15
C ARG A 91 3.85 5.81 28.80
N TYR A 92 3.39 5.22 29.90
CA TYR A 92 2.42 5.82 30.81
C TYR A 92 3.07 6.07 32.16
N ILE A 93 2.91 7.29 32.68
CA ILE A 93 3.41 7.67 34.00
C ILE A 93 2.21 7.91 34.91
N PHE A 94 2.00 7.00 35.86
CA PHE A 94 1.10 7.24 36.97
C PHE A 94 1.89 7.89 38.10
N LEU A 95 1.53 9.13 38.46
CA LEU A 95 2.17 9.88 39.55
C LEU A 95 1.19 10.02 40.72
N ASN A 96 1.54 9.46 41.87
CA ASN A 96 0.73 9.44 43.08
C ASN A 96 0.53 10.85 43.63
N VAL A 97 -0.74 11.23 43.79
CA VAL A 97 -1.13 12.56 44.28
C VAL A 97 -0.64 12.82 45.70
N SER A 98 -0.49 11.79 46.55
CA SER A 98 -0.21 12.00 47.98
C SER A 98 1.28 12.16 48.33
N ASP A 99 2.19 11.63 47.52
CA ASP A 99 3.62 11.53 47.89
C ASP A 99 4.61 11.63 46.72
N SER A 100 4.13 11.99 45.52
CA SER A 100 4.91 12.11 44.28
C SER A 100 5.67 10.85 43.84
N SER A 101 5.43 9.69 44.46
CA SER A 101 5.92 8.43 43.91
C SER A 101 5.26 8.16 42.56
N TYR A 102 5.98 7.56 41.62
CA TYR A 102 5.45 7.27 40.29
C TYR A 102 5.79 5.86 39.84
N GLN A 103 4.99 5.36 38.91
CA GLN A 103 5.25 4.14 38.18
C GLN A 103 5.18 4.44 36.69
N ILE A 104 6.22 4.01 35.97
CA ILE A 104 6.28 4.04 34.51
C ILE A 104 5.84 2.66 34.00
N LEU A 105 4.89 2.64 33.09
CA LEU A 105 4.43 1.46 32.38
C LEU A 105 4.75 1.64 30.90
N SER A 106 5.47 0.70 30.31
CA SER A 106 5.67 0.65 28.85
C SER A 106 4.48 -0.05 28.19
N ASP A 107 4.06 0.46 27.04
CA ASP A 107 3.04 -0.12 26.18
C ASP A 107 3.36 0.20 24.71
N THR A 108 2.46 -0.17 23.81
CA THR A 108 2.51 0.22 22.39
C THR A 108 1.26 0.95 21.91
N VAL A 109 0.20 0.87 22.72
CA VAL A 109 -1.14 1.37 22.37
C VAL A 109 -1.29 2.79 22.93
N PRO A 110 -1.69 3.80 22.13
CA PRO A 110 -1.96 5.15 22.63
C PRO A 110 -3.28 5.24 23.40
N VAL A 111 -3.49 6.38 24.08
CA VAL A 111 -4.86 6.78 24.45
C VAL A 111 -5.61 7.17 23.17
N TYR A 112 -6.82 6.63 22.98
CA TYR A 112 -7.67 7.00 21.86
C TYR A 112 -7.87 8.53 21.78
N GLU A 113 -7.63 9.10 20.59
CA GLU A 113 -7.70 10.55 20.32
C GLU A 113 -6.90 11.41 21.34
N TYR A 114 -5.73 10.94 21.78
CA TYR A 114 -4.93 11.61 22.82
C TYR A 114 -4.63 13.09 22.53
N ARG A 115 -4.51 13.50 21.26
CA ARG A 115 -4.27 14.92 20.87
C ARG A 115 -5.47 15.83 21.13
N VAL A 116 -6.67 15.26 21.22
CA VAL A 116 -7.92 15.96 21.54
C VAL A 116 -8.26 15.80 23.02
N ASN A 117 -8.08 14.58 23.55
CA ASN A 117 -8.55 14.19 24.87
C ASN A 117 -7.56 14.49 26.00
N LEU A 118 -6.27 14.67 25.69
CA LEU A 118 -5.23 14.97 26.68
C LEU A 118 -4.67 16.39 26.48
N GLU A 119 -4.16 16.95 27.57
CA GLU A 119 -3.49 18.25 27.55
C GLU A 119 -2.01 18.08 27.20
N GLU A 120 -1.51 18.90 26.27
CA GLU A 120 -0.08 18.99 25.97
C GLU A 120 0.72 19.42 27.22
N VAL A 121 1.85 18.75 27.43
CA VAL A 121 2.81 19.03 28.52
C VAL A 121 4.13 19.50 27.95
N SER A 122 4.71 18.73 27.04
CA SER A 122 5.94 19.04 26.31
C SER A 122 5.86 18.42 24.92
N ILE A 123 6.19 19.19 23.89
CA ILE A 123 6.17 18.74 22.50
C ILE A 123 7.60 18.89 21.98
N GLY A 124 8.35 17.78 21.98
CA GLY A 124 9.67 17.73 21.36
C GLY A 124 9.57 17.79 19.83
N VAL A 125 8.54 17.15 19.28
CA VAL A 125 8.30 17.03 17.83
C VAL A 125 6.94 17.64 17.46
N ASN A 126 6.95 18.78 16.79
CA ASN A 126 5.75 19.59 16.54
C ASN A 126 5.07 19.27 15.19
N PHE A 127 3.75 19.16 15.17
CA PHE A 127 2.95 18.97 13.95
C PHE A 127 2.11 20.23 13.70
N PRO A 128 2.31 20.98 12.59
CA PRO A 128 1.60 22.23 12.40
C PRO A 128 0.13 22.03 12.02
N ASN A 129 -0.77 22.78 12.67
CA ASN A 129 -2.19 22.90 12.32
C ASN A 129 -2.38 23.95 11.22
N TYR A 130 -2.92 23.58 10.06
CA TYR A 130 -3.12 24.52 8.93
C TYR A 130 -4.58 24.64 8.47
N ASN A 131 -4.96 25.88 8.12
CA ASN A 131 -6.23 26.23 7.47
C ASN A 131 -5.98 26.42 5.96
N TYR A 132 -6.80 25.78 5.15
CA TYR A 132 -6.61 25.64 3.70
C TYR A 132 -7.20 26.80 2.88
N SER A 133 -6.52 27.18 1.80
CA SER A 133 -7.10 27.96 0.68
C SER A 133 -6.22 27.83 -0.56
N THR A 134 -6.75 27.23 -1.63
CA THR A 134 -6.20 27.32 -3.00
C THR A 134 -7.30 27.14 -4.06
N THR A 135 -7.04 27.62 -5.27
CA THR A 135 -7.91 27.54 -6.47
C THR A 135 -7.12 26.82 -7.58
N PRO A 136 -7.70 25.87 -8.35
CA PRO A 136 -6.90 24.88 -9.07
C PRO A 136 -6.93 25.00 -10.62
N PRO A 137 -6.14 24.17 -11.34
CA PRO A 137 -6.24 23.97 -12.77
C PRO A 137 -7.12 22.77 -13.17
N ASN A 138 -7.89 22.94 -14.26
CA ASN A 138 -8.76 21.91 -14.83
C ASN A 138 -7.98 20.92 -15.71
N LEU A 139 -8.10 19.62 -15.45
CA LEU A 139 -7.69 18.54 -16.34
C LEU A 139 -8.93 17.75 -16.78
N GLN A 140 -9.24 17.77 -18.08
CA GLN A 140 -10.24 16.87 -18.67
C GLN A 140 -9.54 15.65 -19.25
N ARG A 141 -10.05 14.47 -18.91
CA ARG A 141 -9.49 13.16 -19.20
C ARG A 141 -10.50 12.36 -20.04
N THR A 142 -10.07 11.82 -21.20
CA THR A 142 -10.87 10.88 -21.99
C THR A 142 -10.08 9.65 -22.50
N ARG A 143 -10.21 8.51 -21.80
CA ARG A 143 -9.98 7.12 -22.23
C ARG A 143 -11.12 6.25 -21.64
N ASN A 144 -11.34 5.04 -22.17
CA ASN A 144 -12.38 4.15 -21.64
C ASN A 144 -11.78 3.33 -20.48
N PRO A 145 -12.35 3.38 -19.26
CA PRO A 145 -11.87 2.59 -18.12
C PRO A 145 -11.91 1.09 -18.40
N ASP A 146 -11.01 0.35 -17.76
CA ASP A 146 -10.93 -1.10 -17.89
C ASP A 146 -11.80 -1.80 -16.83
N PRO A 147 -12.86 -2.54 -17.23
CA PRO A 147 -13.72 -3.22 -16.27
C PRO A 147 -13.05 -4.40 -15.55
N HIS A 148 -11.88 -4.84 -16.03
CA HIS A 148 -11.14 -5.98 -15.48
C HIS A 148 -10.02 -5.59 -14.51
N LYS A 149 -10.06 -4.36 -14.01
CA LYS A 149 -9.11 -3.85 -13.02
C LYS A 149 -9.87 -3.31 -11.82
N TRP A 150 -9.62 -3.93 -10.68
CA TRP A 150 -10.28 -3.64 -9.42
C TRP A 150 -9.28 -3.18 -8.38
N ALA A 151 -9.67 -2.24 -7.54
CA ALA A 151 -8.86 -1.84 -6.40
C ALA A 151 -9.65 -1.81 -5.10
N VAL A 152 -8.98 -2.07 -3.97
CA VAL A 152 -9.52 -1.91 -2.61
C VAL A 152 -8.55 -1.08 -1.79
N PHE A 153 -9.01 0.06 -1.27
CA PHE A 153 -8.23 0.94 -0.41
C PHE A 153 -8.77 0.83 1.02
N LEU A 154 -7.88 0.56 1.98
CA LEU A 154 -8.22 0.40 3.40
C LEU A 154 -7.45 1.41 4.26
N SER A 155 -8.18 2.21 5.03
CA SER A 155 -7.63 3.11 6.07
C SER A 155 -8.56 3.13 7.28
N GLY A 156 -8.18 2.46 8.36
CA GLY A 156 -8.91 2.42 9.63
C GLY A 156 -8.74 3.66 10.50
N HIS A 157 -8.14 4.75 10.02
CA HIS A 157 -8.01 6.06 10.67
C HIS A 157 -8.26 7.23 9.68
N THR A 158 -8.52 8.44 10.20
CA THR A 158 -8.71 9.69 9.43
C THR A 158 -7.45 10.56 9.32
N GLN A 159 -6.27 9.97 9.48
CA GLN A 159 -5.04 10.76 9.46
C GLN A 159 -4.79 11.36 8.08
N LEU A 160 -4.37 12.63 8.07
CA LEU A 160 -4.09 13.34 6.82
C LEU A 160 -3.05 12.60 5.97
N SER A 161 -2.09 11.91 6.59
CA SER A 161 -1.10 11.10 5.90
C SER A 161 -1.71 9.93 5.14
N THR A 162 -2.56 9.14 5.78
CA THR A 162 -3.21 7.99 5.12
C THR A 162 -4.10 8.46 3.97
N TRP A 163 -4.84 9.56 4.19
CA TRP A 163 -5.68 10.18 3.17
C TRP A 163 -4.88 10.70 1.96
N ASN A 164 -3.78 11.42 2.20
CA ASN A 164 -2.93 11.95 1.13
C ASN A 164 -2.33 10.84 0.28
N GLY A 165 -1.86 9.74 0.90
CA GLY A 165 -1.39 8.56 0.19
C GLY A 165 -2.49 7.93 -0.68
N MET A 166 -3.70 7.77 -0.15
CA MET A 166 -4.85 7.30 -0.93
C MET A 166 -5.19 8.24 -2.08
N SER A 167 -5.25 9.56 -1.85
CA SER A 167 -5.59 10.54 -2.89
C SER A 167 -4.56 10.53 -4.04
N GLN A 168 -3.27 10.55 -3.72
CA GLN A 168 -2.20 10.50 -4.72
C GLN A 168 -2.32 9.24 -5.59
N LEU A 169 -2.47 8.09 -4.95
CA LEU A 169 -2.52 6.82 -5.66
C LEU A 169 -3.83 6.66 -6.45
N TYR A 170 -4.97 7.02 -5.85
CA TYR A 170 -6.27 7.00 -6.51
C TYR A 170 -6.22 7.84 -7.80
N CYS A 171 -5.69 9.07 -7.72
CA CYS A 171 -5.49 9.90 -8.90
C CYS A 171 -4.55 9.27 -9.92
N ALA A 172 -3.47 8.61 -9.52
CA ALA A 172 -2.58 7.90 -10.44
C ALA A 172 -3.31 6.76 -11.18
N LEU A 173 -4.08 5.94 -10.46
CA LEU A 173 -4.84 4.82 -11.02
C LEU A 173 -5.89 5.25 -12.04
N THR A 174 -6.57 6.37 -11.78
CA THR A 174 -7.62 6.93 -12.64
C THR A 174 -7.10 7.95 -13.65
N THR A 175 -5.80 8.26 -13.65
CA THR A 175 -5.21 9.18 -14.63
C THR A 175 -5.28 8.59 -16.03
N GLU A 176 -5.65 9.42 -17.00
CA GLU A 176 -5.77 9.04 -18.42
C GLU A 176 -4.69 9.71 -19.29
N GLU A 177 -3.68 10.32 -18.67
CA GLU A 177 -2.66 11.12 -19.34
C GLU A 177 -1.42 10.32 -19.74
N GLY A 178 -1.39 9.88 -21.00
CA GLY A 178 -0.20 9.29 -21.63
C GLY A 178 0.27 8.00 -20.94
N ASP A 179 1.59 7.82 -20.83
CA ASP A 179 2.24 6.61 -20.30
C ASP A 179 2.15 6.49 -18.76
N ARG A 180 1.29 7.27 -18.10
CA ARG A 180 0.96 7.19 -16.67
C ARG A 180 -0.38 6.52 -16.40
N SER A 181 -1.10 6.16 -17.46
CA SER A 181 -2.47 5.70 -17.32
C SER A 181 -2.54 4.21 -16.96
N TYR A 182 -3.20 3.92 -15.84
CA TYR A 182 -3.56 2.56 -15.45
C TYR A 182 -5.01 2.19 -15.79
N ASN A 183 -5.83 3.19 -16.18
CA ASN A 183 -7.22 3.06 -16.63
C ASN A 183 -8.14 2.32 -15.64
N PHE A 184 -7.91 2.42 -14.33
CA PHE A 184 -8.88 1.92 -13.36
C PHE A 184 -10.15 2.76 -13.44
N SER A 185 -11.31 2.10 -13.35
CA SER A 185 -12.59 2.80 -13.26
C SER A 185 -12.85 3.23 -11.83
N ASP A 186 -13.39 4.43 -11.63
CA ASP A 186 -13.92 4.84 -10.32
C ASP A 186 -14.89 3.78 -9.75
N SER A 187 -15.77 3.21 -10.60
CA SER A 187 -16.72 2.18 -10.16
C SER A 187 -16.11 0.82 -9.80
N THR A 188 -14.82 0.60 -10.04
CA THR A 188 -14.10 -0.62 -9.67
C THR A 188 -13.03 -0.39 -8.59
N ILE A 189 -12.93 0.83 -8.06
CA ILE A 189 -12.11 1.15 -6.90
C ILE A 189 -13.05 1.25 -5.69
N ILE A 190 -12.87 0.37 -4.72
CA ILE A 190 -13.64 0.34 -3.47
C ILE A 190 -12.79 0.95 -2.36
N VAL A 191 -13.29 1.99 -1.69
CA VAL A 191 -12.54 2.71 -0.67
C VAL A 191 -13.26 2.63 0.67
N LEU A 192 -12.61 1.97 1.63
CA LEU A 192 -13.09 1.89 3.00
C LEU A 192 -12.19 2.76 3.89
N SER A 193 -12.76 3.80 4.48
CA SER A 193 -12.01 4.77 5.29
C SER A 193 -12.77 5.20 6.54
N TRP A 194 -12.18 4.97 7.72
CA TRP A 194 -12.72 5.33 9.04
C TRP A 194 -14.22 5.02 9.19
N ASP A 195 -15.02 6.00 9.60
CA ASP A 195 -16.48 6.04 9.67
C ASP A 195 -17.08 6.61 8.37
N ALA A 196 -16.71 6.00 7.24
CA ALA A 196 -17.17 6.36 5.89
C ALA A 196 -16.89 7.83 5.49
N GLY A 197 -15.68 8.31 5.80
CA GLY A 197 -15.23 9.64 5.35
C GLY A 197 -15.77 10.83 6.15
N VAL A 198 -16.35 10.59 7.33
CA VAL A 198 -16.70 11.63 8.29
C VAL A 198 -15.51 11.85 9.22
N ASP A 199 -14.86 13.03 9.16
CA ASP A 199 -13.84 13.39 10.17
C ASP A 199 -14.51 13.86 11.48
N GLU A 200 -13.72 13.89 12.56
CA GLU A 200 -14.12 14.36 13.90
C GLU A 200 -14.59 15.84 13.93
N ASN A 201 -14.37 16.60 12.86
CA ASN A 201 -14.67 18.03 12.73
C ASN A 201 -15.71 18.38 11.64
N HIS A 202 -16.33 17.38 11.00
CA HIS A 202 -17.23 17.50 9.84
C HIS A 202 -16.67 18.25 8.62
N ASN A 203 -15.36 18.20 8.35
CA ASN A 203 -14.75 18.76 7.15
C ASN A 203 -14.40 17.71 6.08
N GLN A 204 -14.53 18.14 4.82
CA GLN A 204 -14.62 17.34 3.60
C GLN A 204 -13.30 16.69 3.20
N TYR A 205 -13.12 15.41 3.51
CA TYR A 205 -12.08 14.55 2.88
C TYR A 205 -12.72 13.41 2.06
N SER A 206 -13.95 13.58 1.60
CA SER A 206 -14.66 12.59 0.79
C SER A 206 -14.18 12.56 -0.67
N SER A 207 -13.54 13.63 -1.18
CA SER A 207 -13.08 13.68 -2.57
C SER A 207 -11.56 13.61 -2.70
N PHE A 208 -11.07 12.59 -3.42
CA PHE A 208 -9.66 12.46 -3.77
C PHE A 208 -9.21 13.35 -4.93
N TYR A 209 -10.10 14.08 -5.62
CA TYR A 209 -9.70 15.01 -6.70
C TYR A 209 -9.57 16.46 -6.24
N GLY A 210 -9.66 16.70 -4.93
CA GLY A 210 -9.53 18.02 -4.35
C GLY A 210 -10.81 18.84 -4.31
N PRO A 211 -10.71 20.13 -3.95
CA PRO A 211 -11.87 20.97 -3.60
C PRO A 211 -12.78 21.33 -4.78
N ASP A 212 -12.31 21.21 -6.02
CA ASP A 212 -13.10 21.53 -7.22
C ASP A 212 -14.02 20.38 -7.65
N ASP A 213 -13.85 19.20 -7.07
CA ASP A 213 -14.71 18.04 -7.26
C ASP A 213 -15.88 18.06 -6.25
N GLU A 214 -16.56 19.20 -6.19
CA GLU A 214 -17.66 19.42 -5.26
C GLU A 214 -18.84 18.47 -5.56
N GLY A 215 -19.05 17.50 -4.66
CA GLY A 215 -20.22 16.63 -4.64
C GLY A 215 -19.94 15.15 -4.91
N THR A 216 -18.69 14.78 -5.16
CA THR A 216 -18.27 13.39 -5.36
C THR A 216 -17.69 12.84 -4.05
N ASN A 217 -18.19 11.69 -3.63
CA ASN A 217 -17.66 10.95 -2.49
C ASN A 217 -17.01 9.69 -3.04
N HIS A 218 -15.68 9.60 -2.90
CA HIS A 218 -14.89 8.44 -3.28
C HIS A 218 -14.69 7.48 -2.12
N ILE A 219 -15.29 7.72 -0.95
CA ILE A 219 -15.28 6.80 0.19
C ILE A 219 -16.61 6.03 0.19
N ASP A 220 -16.54 4.74 -0.12
CA ASP A 220 -17.70 3.86 -0.28
C ASP A 220 -18.30 3.39 1.04
N GLY A 221 -17.47 3.34 2.10
CA GLY A 221 -17.91 2.84 3.39
C GLY A 221 -16.89 2.99 4.51
N ALA A 222 -17.29 2.53 5.68
CA ALA A 222 -16.44 2.50 6.86
C ALA A 222 -15.37 1.41 6.72
N CYS A 223 -14.16 1.69 7.21
CA CYS A 223 -13.09 0.70 7.33
C CYS A 223 -13.25 -0.09 8.63
N ASP A 224 -14.33 -0.86 8.71
CA ASP A 224 -14.61 -1.76 9.83
C ASP A 224 -14.53 -3.24 9.40
N LYS A 225 -14.53 -4.15 10.37
CA LYS A 225 -14.39 -5.59 10.11
C LYS A 225 -15.47 -6.17 9.19
N ALA A 226 -16.72 -5.72 9.37
CA ALA A 226 -17.85 -6.24 8.61
C ALA A 226 -17.83 -5.72 7.18
N SER A 227 -17.45 -4.46 6.98
CA SER A 227 -17.30 -3.82 5.68
C SER A 227 -16.15 -4.45 4.89
N ILE A 228 -14.99 -4.70 5.50
CA ILE A 228 -13.87 -5.40 4.85
C ILE A 228 -14.28 -6.81 4.41
N ASP A 229 -14.86 -7.61 5.32
CA ASP A 229 -15.32 -8.97 4.98
C ASP A 229 -16.39 -8.95 3.88
N SER A 230 -17.32 -7.99 3.92
CA SER A 230 -18.39 -7.89 2.92
C SER A 230 -17.84 -7.49 1.55
N THR A 231 -16.84 -6.61 1.50
CA THR A 231 -16.15 -6.24 0.26
C THR A 231 -15.46 -7.45 -0.36
N PHE A 232 -14.69 -8.23 0.39
CA PHE A 232 -14.03 -9.41 -0.18
C PHE A 232 -15.01 -10.54 -0.55
N ASN A 233 -16.11 -10.72 0.19
CA ASN A 233 -17.18 -11.61 -0.24
C ASN A 233 -17.83 -11.15 -1.55
N TYR A 234 -18.05 -9.84 -1.72
CA TYR A 234 -18.56 -9.29 -2.97
C TYR A 234 -17.59 -9.50 -4.13
N LEU A 235 -16.28 -9.33 -3.88
CA LEU A 235 -15.24 -9.56 -4.87
C LEU A 235 -15.11 -11.04 -5.24
N GLU A 236 -15.31 -11.99 -4.31
CA GLU A 236 -15.35 -13.43 -4.64
C GLU A 236 -16.46 -13.75 -5.66
N ASP A 237 -17.62 -13.11 -5.54
CA ASP A 237 -18.75 -13.28 -6.46
C ASP A 237 -18.58 -12.51 -7.78
N THR A 238 -17.69 -11.51 -7.82
CA THR A 238 -17.55 -10.56 -8.93
C THR A 238 -16.33 -10.82 -9.80
N LEU A 239 -15.19 -11.14 -9.18
CA LEU A 239 -13.91 -11.28 -9.86
C LEU A 239 -13.81 -12.63 -10.57
N GLY A 240 -13.43 -12.58 -11.84
CA GLY A 240 -13.11 -13.71 -12.68
C GLY A 240 -11.61 -13.85 -12.95
N PRO A 241 -11.21 -14.96 -13.61
CA PRO A 241 -9.81 -15.24 -13.93
C PRO A 241 -9.15 -14.18 -14.83
N GLU A 242 -9.93 -13.37 -15.54
CA GLU A 242 -9.48 -12.24 -16.34
C GLU A 242 -9.14 -10.97 -15.54
N ASP A 243 -9.57 -10.87 -14.28
CA ASP A 243 -9.48 -9.64 -13.50
C ASP A 243 -8.16 -9.50 -12.74
N MET A 244 -7.67 -8.28 -12.63
CA MET A 244 -6.61 -7.88 -11.71
C MET A 244 -7.19 -7.21 -10.48
N LEU A 245 -6.66 -7.55 -9.31
CA LEU A 245 -6.99 -6.89 -8.05
C LEU A 245 -5.77 -6.16 -7.48
N PHE A 246 -5.93 -4.89 -7.14
CA PHE A 246 -4.96 -4.11 -6.38
C PHE A 246 -5.50 -3.80 -4.99
N VAL A 247 -4.75 -4.11 -3.93
CA VAL A 247 -5.14 -3.82 -2.54
C VAL A 247 -4.10 -2.90 -1.94
N TYR A 248 -4.55 -1.72 -1.50
CA TYR A 248 -3.72 -0.71 -0.87
C TYR A 248 -4.16 -0.50 0.57
N ILE A 249 -3.28 -0.81 1.52
CA ILE A 249 -3.56 -0.72 2.95
C ILE A 249 -2.65 0.34 3.54
N THR A 250 -3.24 1.46 3.97
CA THR A 250 -2.52 2.58 4.58
C THR A 250 -3.15 2.93 5.91
N ASP A 251 -2.55 2.42 6.99
CA ASP A 251 -3.02 2.64 8.34
C ASP A 251 -1.94 2.25 9.38
N HIS A 252 -2.30 2.30 10.66
CA HIS A 252 -1.59 1.69 11.78
C HIS A 252 -1.75 0.17 11.80
N GLY A 253 -0.80 -0.50 12.43
CA GLY A 253 -0.79 -1.95 12.58
C GLY A 253 0.24 -2.37 13.61
N GLY A 254 0.19 -3.62 14.06
CA GLY A 254 1.07 -4.09 15.12
C GLY A 254 1.05 -5.59 15.31
N VAL A 255 1.71 -6.03 16.38
CA VAL A 255 1.80 -7.45 16.78
C VAL A 255 1.19 -7.63 18.16
N ASP A 256 0.33 -8.64 18.31
CA ASP A 256 -0.22 -8.97 19.63
C ASP A 256 0.77 -9.78 20.49
N ASN A 257 0.42 -10.03 21.76
CA ASN A 257 1.28 -10.78 22.68
C ASN A 257 1.49 -12.27 22.30
N CYS A 258 0.74 -12.77 21.31
CA CYS A 258 0.86 -14.12 20.78
C CYS A 258 1.70 -14.17 19.50
N GLY A 259 2.13 -13.02 18.97
CA GLY A 259 2.87 -12.92 17.71
C GLY A 259 1.99 -12.84 16.46
N ASN A 260 0.68 -12.54 16.60
CA ASN A 260 -0.20 -12.35 15.44
C ASN A 260 -0.17 -10.89 15.00
N HIS A 261 -0.08 -10.65 13.69
CA HIS A 261 -0.03 -9.31 13.12
C HIS A 261 -1.43 -8.81 12.82
N PHE A 262 -1.66 -7.51 12.92
CA PHE A 262 -2.96 -6.90 12.63
C PHE A 262 -2.80 -5.50 12.07
N ILE A 263 -3.81 -5.07 11.32
CA ILE A 263 -4.06 -3.66 11.03
C ILE A 263 -5.14 -3.13 11.98
N GLN A 264 -5.11 -1.84 12.24
CA GLN A 264 -6.19 -1.17 12.97
C GLN A 264 -7.37 -0.91 12.03
N VAL A 265 -8.57 -0.94 12.57
CA VAL A 265 -9.84 -0.67 11.86
C VAL A 265 -10.78 0.10 12.77
N TYR A 266 -11.72 0.82 12.18
CA TYR A 266 -12.76 1.55 12.89
C TYR A 266 -13.78 0.60 13.54
N ASP A 267 -14.31 1.01 14.70
CA ASP A 267 -15.48 0.39 15.33
C ASP A 267 -16.34 1.47 16.02
N GLU A 268 -17.66 1.45 15.75
CA GLU A 268 -18.61 2.47 16.24
C GLU A 268 -18.72 2.51 17.78
N ASP A 269 -18.62 1.37 18.46
CA ASP A 269 -18.81 1.29 19.91
C ASP A 269 -17.55 1.70 20.70
N VAL A 270 -16.37 1.49 20.09
CA VAL A 270 -15.10 1.48 20.84
C VAL A 270 -13.95 2.23 20.15
N GLY A 271 -14.21 2.89 19.02
CA GLY A 271 -13.28 3.71 18.26
C GLY A 271 -12.38 2.89 17.34
N ILE A 272 -11.52 2.04 17.91
CA ILE A 272 -10.52 1.25 17.18
C ILE A 272 -10.59 -0.23 17.57
N GLU A 273 -10.50 -1.11 16.58
CA GLU A 273 -10.34 -2.56 16.74
C GLU A 273 -9.19 -3.12 15.88
N ARG A 274 -8.90 -4.42 16.05
CA ARG A 274 -7.80 -5.14 15.34
C ARG A 274 -8.34 -6.08 14.27
N TYR A 275 -7.85 -5.97 13.04
CA TYR A 275 -8.11 -6.89 11.94
C TYR A 275 -6.83 -7.70 11.61
N TYR A 276 -6.85 -8.99 11.94
CA TYR A 276 -5.64 -9.84 11.92
C TYR A 276 -5.28 -10.33 10.52
N ASP A 277 -3.98 -10.58 10.32
CA ASP A 277 -3.36 -11.21 9.15
C ASP A 277 -4.11 -12.45 8.66
N SER A 278 -4.42 -13.40 9.55
CA SER A 278 -5.11 -14.64 9.20
C SER A 278 -6.52 -14.39 8.65
N ARG A 279 -7.22 -13.36 9.15
CA ARG A 279 -8.57 -13.03 8.68
C ARG A 279 -8.52 -12.39 7.29
N LEU A 280 -7.55 -11.52 7.04
CA LEU A 280 -7.33 -10.95 5.71
C LEU A 280 -6.96 -12.04 4.70
N ALA A 281 -6.08 -12.96 5.09
CA ALA A 281 -5.73 -14.12 4.27
C ALA A 281 -6.96 -14.98 3.94
N ASP A 282 -7.76 -15.35 4.94
CA ASP A 282 -9.00 -16.10 4.76
C ASP A 282 -10.00 -15.38 3.83
N ALA A 283 -10.15 -14.06 3.98
CA ALA A 283 -11.04 -13.26 3.15
C ALA A 283 -10.60 -13.21 1.68
N MET A 284 -9.30 -13.30 1.41
CA MET A 284 -8.74 -13.23 0.06
C MET A 284 -8.51 -14.61 -0.58
N ASP A 285 -8.53 -15.71 0.18
CA ASP A 285 -8.07 -17.03 -0.31
C ASP A 285 -8.90 -17.56 -1.49
N SER A 286 -10.20 -17.29 -1.52
CA SER A 286 -11.11 -17.74 -2.58
C SER A 286 -11.03 -16.94 -3.88
N LEU A 287 -10.37 -15.77 -3.88
CA LEU A 287 -10.32 -14.88 -5.04
C LEU A 287 -9.56 -15.52 -6.21
N ASN A 288 -10.20 -15.51 -7.38
CA ASN A 288 -9.68 -16.13 -8.61
C ASN A 288 -9.31 -15.06 -9.64
N CYS A 289 -8.27 -14.27 -9.35
CA CYS A 289 -7.77 -13.21 -10.23
C CYS A 289 -6.61 -13.69 -11.11
N ALA A 290 -6.36 -12.98 -12.21
CA ALA A 290 -5.14 -13.12 -13.00
C ALA A 290 -3.90 -12.72 -12.18
N GLN A 291 -3.95 -11.55 -11.55
CA GLN A 291 -2.92 -11.08 -10.62
C GLN A 291 -3.57 -10.35 -9.45
N THR A 292 -2.95 -10.46 -8.28
CA THR A 292 -3.28 -9.66 -7.10
C THR A 292 -2.05 -8.93 -6.60
N ILE A 293 -2.09 -7.61 -6.51
CA ILE A 293 -1.00 -6.79 -5.98
C ILE A 293 -1.46 -6.21 -4.65
N ILE A 294 -0.68 -6.40 -3.59
CA ILE A 294 -0.99 -5.94 -2.24
C ILE A 294 0.16 -5.04 -1.78
N VAL A 295 -0.15 -3.82 -1.38
CA VAL A 295 0.81 -2.86 -0.82
C VAL A 295 0.36 -2.46 0.57
N MET A 296 1.25 -2.62 1.55
CA MET A 296 0.94 -2.45 2.97
C MET A 296 1.93 -1.48 3.63
N GLN A 297 1.42 -0.38 4.12
CA GLN A 297 2.17 0.60 4.92
C GLN A 297 2.29 0.31 6.42
N PRO A 298 1.34 -0.39 7.11
CA PRO A 298 1.35 -0.46 8.57
C PRO A 298 2.67 -0.96 9.20
N CYS A 299 2.92 -0.57 10.46
CA CYS A 299 3.99 -1.16 11.27
C CYS A 299 3.85 -2.69 11.30
N HIS A 300 4.98 -3.38 11.31
CA HIS A 300 5.05 -4.85 11.29
C HIS A 300 4.34 -5.51 10.08
N SER A 301 4.16 -4.79 8.97
CA SER A 301 3.40 -5.28 7.80
C SER A 301 4.05 -6.48 7.13
N GLY A 302 5.37 -6.64 7.23
CA GLY A 302 6.08 -7.83 6.73
C GLY A 302 5.58 -9.13 7.36
N GLY A 303 4.97 -9.06 8.56
CA GLY A 303 4.34 -10.19 9.23
C GLY A 303 3.10 -10.75 8.55
N PHE A 304 2.49 -10.02 7.61
CA PHE A 304 1.35 -10.50 6.81
C PHE A 304 1.77 -11.42 5.66
N ILE A 305 3.03 -11.33 5.20
CA ILE A 305 3.51 -12.09 4.02
C ILE A 305 3.31 -13.62 4.19
N PRO A 306 3.66 -14.26 5.32
CA PRO A 306 3.53 -15.70 5.46
C PRO A 306 2.11 -16.25 5.26
N GLU A 307 1.08 -15.48 5.66
CA GLU A 307 -0.33 -15.86 5.53
C GLU A 307 -0.93 -15.44 4.18
N LEU A 308 -0.50 -14.30 3.62
CA LEU A 308 -1.02 -13.78 2.37
C LEU A 308 -0.37 -14.39 1.12
N GLN A 309 0.85 -14.94 1.23
CA GLN A 309 1.58 -15.46 0.08
C GLN A 309 0.82 -16.60 -0.62
N LYS A 310 0.69 -16.47 -1.93
CA LYS A 310 0.03 -17.43 -2.82
C LYS A 310 0.44 -17.10 -4.24
N GLU A 311 0.41 -18.09 -5.13
CA GLU A 311 -0.02 -17.93 -6.54
C GLU A 311 0.47 -16.70 -7.30
N ASN A 312 -0.22 -16.31 -8.34
CA ASN A 312 -0.52 -14.94 -8.79
C ASN A 312 -0.47 -13.68 -7.84
N ARG A 313 0.18 -13.68 -6.66
CA ARG A 313 0.23 -12.51 -5.76
C ARG A 313 1.59 -11.83 -5.70
N ILE A 314 1.58 -10.50 -5.69
CA ILE A 314 2.69 -9.66 -5.27
C ILE A 314 2.30 -9.01 -3.94
N ILE A 315 3.18 -9.08 -2.94
CA ILE A 315 2.96 -8.44 -1.64
C ILE A 315 4.16 -7.54 -1.38
N ILE A 316 3.92 -6.27 -1.15
CA ILE A 316 4.93 -5.25 -0.86
C ILE A 316 4.59 -4.66 0.50
N THR A 317 5.54 -4.66 1.42
CA THR A 317 5.36 -4.16 2.78
C THR A 317 6.39 -3.08 3.07
N ALA A 318 5.96 -2.01 3.73
CA ALA A 318 6.85 -0.94 4.19
C ALA A 318 7.87 -1.48 5.19
N THR A 319 7.48 -2.49 5.98
CA THR A 319 8.32 -3.04 7.04
C THR A 319 8.54 -4.54 6.97
N ASP A 320 9.51 -5.05 7.74
CA ASP A 320 9.56 -6.47 8.09
C ASP A 320 8.55 -6.79 9.22
N SER A 321 8.64 -7.97 9.85
CA SER A 321 7.71 -8.35 10.94
C SER A 321 8.02 -7.68 12.28
N ASP A 322 9.21 -7.12 12.45
CA ASP A 322 9.76 -6.65 13.72
C ASP A 322 9.91 -5.12 13.79
N THR A 323 9.82 -4.43 12.66
CA THR A 323 10.07 -2.99 12.55
C THR A 323 8.82 -2.12 12.40
N LEU A 324 9.02 -0.83 12.68
CA LEU A 324 7.98 0.19 12.65
C LEU A 324 7.98 0.90 11.31
N ALA A 325 6.80 1.36 10.90
CA ALA A 325 6.62 2.26 9.77
C ALA A 325 6.43 3.69 10.29
N TYR A 326 6.88 4.66 9.50
CA TYR A 326 6.99 6.05 9.84
C TYR A 326 6.23 6.92 8.82
N GLY A 327 5.70 8.03 9.32
CA GLY A 327 5.42 9.19 8.49
C GLY A 327 6.66 10.09 8.48
N ASP A 328 6.82 10.89 7.43
CA ASP A 328 7.98 11.77 7.32
C ASP A 328 7.98 12.83 8.45
N HIS A 329 9.18 13.16 8.93
CA HIS A 329 9.42 13.95 10.13
C HIS A 329 9.10 15.44 9.92
N PRO A 330 8.47 16.16 10.87
CA PRO A 330 8.04 17.56 10.66
C PRO A 330 9.16 18.59 10.43
N ASP A 331 10.41 18.25 10.74
CA ASP A 331 11.61 19.05 10.45
C ASP A 331 12.43 18.53 9.25
N SER A 332 11.89 17.57 8.47
CA SER A 332 12.57 17.05 7.29
C SER A 332 12.72 18.14 6.23
N PRO A 333 13.89 18.25 5.54
CA PRO A 333 14.04 19.14 4.39
C PRO A 333 13.10 18.76 3.22
N LEU A 334 12.39 17.63 3.34
CA LEU A 334 11.43 17.05 2.40
C LEU A 334 9.99 17.52 2.66
N HIS A 335 9.84 18.76 3.12
CA HIS A 335 8.66 19.39 3.75
C HIS A 335 7.22 19.02 3.28
N PRO A 336 6.92 18.56 2.04
CA PRO A 336 5.60 18.02 1.74
C PRO A 336 5.40 16.51 1.92
N ALA A 337 6.44 15.69 2.09
CA ALA A 337 6.28 14.28 2.45
C ALA A 337 5.84 14.10 3.93
N HIS A 338 5.94 15.13 4.77
CA HIS A 338 5.53 15.18 6.20
C HIS A 338 4.09 14.72 6.50
N TYR A 339 3.25 14.67 5.46
CA TYR A 339 1.87 14.23 5.55
C TYR A 339 1.60 13.15 4.53
N PHE A 340 2.56 12.27 4.33
CA PHE A 340 2.40 11.00 3.66
C PHE A 340 3.06 9.93 4.55
N PRO A 341 2.65 8.67 4.44
CA PRO A 341 3.45 7.58 4.96
C PRO A 341 4.71 7.46 4.10
N GLU A 342 5.88 7.29 4.73
CA GLU A 342 7.19 7.46 4.07
C GLU A 342 7.40 6.51 2.89
N PHE A 343 7.43 5.21 3.16
CA PHE A 343 7.54 4.18 2.11
C PHE A 343 6.45 4.32 1.03
N SER A 344 5.17 4.44 1.43
CA SER A 344 4.06 4.64 0.50
C SER A 344 4.21 5.89 -0.36
N TYR A 345 4.77 6.99 0.15
CA TYR A 345 5.00 8.19 -0.66
C TYR A 345 5.91 7.88 -1.85
N PHE A 346 7.05 7.24 -1.59
CA PHE A 346 7.99 6.89 -2.64
C PHE A 346 7.42 5.84 -3.59
N TRP A 347 6.73 4.84 -3.05
CA TRP A 347 6.07 3.84 -3.87
C TRP A 347 4.97 4.46 -4.77
N ASN A 348 4.06 5.25 -4.21
CA ASN A 348 2.99 5.94 -4.96
C ASN A 348 3.56 6.90 -6.00
N THR A 349 4.64 7.61 -5.65
CA THR A 349 5.35 8.52 -6.54
C THR A 349 5.94 7.77 -7.74
N SER A 350 6.52 6.59 -7.51
CA SER A 350 7.01 5.72 -8.59
C SER A 350 5.89 5.33 -9.56
N ILE A 351 4.72 4.96 -9.02
CA ILE A 351 3.54 4.57 -9.80
C ILE A 351 2.98 5.75 -10.57
N ALA A 352 2.87 6.92 -9.93
CA ALA A 352 2.42 8.15 -10.58
C ALA A 352 3.41 8.68 -11.62
N ARG A 353 4.68 8.22 -11.54
CA ARG A 353 5.85 8.72 -12.28
C ARG A 353 6.12 10.21 -12.08
N LYS A 354 5.45 10.81 -11.10
CA LYS A 354 5.59 12.21 -10.69
C LYS A 354 5.41 12.33 -9.19
N HIS A 355 6.09 13.31 -8.62
CA HIS A 355 5.82 13.73 -7.25
C HIS A 355 4.44 14.41 -7.17
N ALA A 356 3.71 14.15 -6.09
CA ALA A 356 2.54 14.95 -5.72
C ALA A 356 2.92 16.44 -5.62
N ASP A 357 2.03 17.35 -6.02
CA ASP A 357 2.29 18.80 -6.01
C ASP A 357 2.43 19.37 -4.60
N SER A 358 1.79 18.78 -3.60
CA SER A 358 2.06 19.08 -2.18
C SER A 358 1.23 18.14 -1.32
N TYR A 359 1.43 18.19 -0.01
CA TYR A 359 0.51 17.53 0.91
C TYR A 359 -0.89 18.18 0.97
N GLN A 360 -1.03 19.43 0.51
CA GLN A 360 -2.32 20.11 0.44
C GLN A 360 -3.02 19.86 -0.90
N ALA A 361 -2.31 19.31 -1.88
CA ALA A 361 -2.84 18.95 -3.19
C ALA A 361 -2.23 17.62 -3.66
N PRO A 362 -2.41 16.51 -2.90
CA PRO A 362 -1.90 15.19 -3.28
C PRO A 362 -2.45 14.65 -4.61
N TRP A 363 -3.59 15.19 -5.05
CA TRP A 363 -4.25 14.89 -6.33
C TRP A 363 -3.63 15.60 -7.54
N GLU A 364 -2.80 16.61 -7.30
CA GLU A 364 -2.02 17.28 -8.32
C GLU A 364 -0.60 16.70 -8.37
N VAL A 365 0.04 16.82 -9.53
CA VAL A 365 1.39 16.30 -9.76
C VAL A 365 2.27 17.40 -10.33
N ASN A 366 3.54 17.41 -9.94
CA ASN A 366 4.49 18.44 -10.34
C ASN A 366 5.63 17.85 -11.18
N GLU A 367 6.75 17.51 -10.53
CA GLU A 367 8.00 17.07 -11.18
C GLU A 367 7.99 15.58 -11.52
N ASP A 368 8.69 15.21 -12.60
CA ASP A 368 8.90 13.82 -12.99
C ASP A 368 9.86 13.10 -12.03
N VAL A 369 9.56 11.84 -11.72
CA VAL A 369 10.43 11.03 -10.86
C VAL A 369 11.75 10.78 -11.57
N GLY A 370 12.85 10.96 -10.83
CA GLY A 370 14.21 10.76 -11.34
C GLY A 370 14.88 12.03 -11.87
N ASP A 371 14.12 13.05 -12.27
CA ASP A 371 14.66 14.41 -12.48
C ASP A 371 14.94 15.09 -11.14
N HIS A 372 14.16 14.74 -10.12
CA HIS A 372 14.34 15.15 -8.74
C HIS A 372 14.20 13.93 -7.82
N ILE A 373 15.05 13.85 -6.78
CA ILE A 373 14.89 12.84 -5.71
C ILE A 373 13.70 13.24 -4.83
N PHE A 374 13.50 14.55 -4.66
CA PHE A 374 12.56 15.14 -3.73
C PHE A 374 11.76 16.27 -4.37
N PHE A 375 10.64 16.59 -3.75
CA PHE A 375 9.68 17.60 -4.18
C PHE A 375 10.24 19.00 -4.51
N TYR A 376 11.41 19.39 -3.98
CA TYR A 376 11.92 20.77 -4.06
C TYR A 376 12.98 21.00 -5.15
N PRO A 377 12.69 21.82 -6.19
CA PRO A 377 13.60 22.04 -7.32
C PRO A 377 14.87 22.82 -6.97
N GLN A 378 14.92 23.51 -5.81
CA GLN A 378 16.13 24.18 -5.35
C GLN A 378 17.23 23.22 -4.89
N TYR A 379 16.89 21.95 -4.66
CA TYR A 379 17.84 20.94 -4.28
C TYR A 379 18.08 19.99 -5.46
N GLN A 380 19.26 20.09 -6.04
CA GLN A 380 19.73 19.20 -7.09
C GLN A 380 20.46 18.00 -6.46
N LEU A 381 20.53 16.86 -7.14
CA LEU A 381 21.39 15.72 -6.78
C LEU A 381 22.83 16.15 -6.41
N SER A 382 23.32 17.23 -7.02
CA SER A 382 24.65 17.80 -6.76
C SER A 382 24.78 18.62 -5.47
N ASP A 383 23.67 18.96 -4.82
CA ASP A 383 23.63 19.69 -3.55
C ASP A 383 23.72 18.74 -2.34
N PHE A 384 23.69 17.43 -2.59
CA PHE A 384 23.73 16.35 -1.61
C PHE A 384 25.04 15.53 -1.71
N ASP A 385 25.34 14.71 -0.69
CA ASP A 385 26.64 14.03 -0.50
C ASP A 385 27.24 13.49 -1.82
N PRO A 386 28.46 13.90 -2.21
CA PRO A 386 29.11 13.42 -3.44
C PRO A 386 29.37 11.91 -3.50
N ASP A 387 29.25 11.19 -2.36
CA ASP A 387 29.38 9.74 -2.29
C ASP A 387 28.03 9.01 -2.52
N VAL A 388 26.90 9.74 -2.58
CA VAL A 388 25.61 9.23 -3.07
C VAL A 388 25.72 9.11 -4.59
N PRO A 389 25.53 7.92 -5.18
CA PRO A 389 25.69 7.76 -6.62
C PRO A 389 24.67 8.64 -7.34
N GLN A 390 25.14 9.73 -7.97
CA GLN A 390 24.32 10.64 -8.79
C GLN A 390 23.63 9.96 -9.99
N GLN A 391 23.80 8.64 -10.14
CA GLN A 391 23.30 7.76 -11.19
C GLN A 391 23.06 6.34 -10.63
N HIS A 392 22.50 6.19 -9.42
CA HIS A 392 22.06 4.85 -8.98
C HIS A 392 20.90 4.40 -9.87
N GLU A 393 20.94 3.15 -10.34
CA GLU A 393 19.91 2.58 -11.21
C GLU A 393 18.52 2.65 -10.55
N ASP A 394 18.46 2.66 -9.22
CA ASP A 394 17.22 2.76 -8.42
C ASP A 394 16.65 4.18 -8.26
N LEU A 395 17.31 5.24 -8.76
CA LEU A 395 16.80 6.62 -8.66
C LEU A 395 15.75 6.97 -9.73
N ASN A 396 15.50 6.07 -10.68
CA ASN A 396 14.43 6.22 -11.65
C ASN A 396 13.67 4.89 -11.74
N PRO A 397 12.37 4.89 -11.42
CA PRO A 397 11.53 3.69 -11.26
C PRO A 397 11.17 3.02 -12.60
N ASN A 398 11.93 3.31 -13.67
CA ASN A 398 11.75 2.77 -15.01
C ASN A 398 13.13 2.52 -15.69
N ILE A 399 14.24 2.48 -14.93
CA ILE A 399 15.58 2.16 -15.47
C ILE A 399 15.77 0.66 -15.69
N GLY A 400 14.98 -0.21 -15.06
CA GLY A 400 15.20 -1.65 -15.06
C GLY A 400 15.21 -2.23 -16.47
N ASN A 401 14.14 -2.01 -17.23
CA ASN A 401 14.03 -2.46 -18.62
C ASN A 401 13.81 -1.32 -19.63
N LEU A 402 13.58 -0.08 -19.16
CA LEU A 402 13.33 1.11 -19.98
C LEU A 402 12.18 0.94 -20.99
N ASP A 403 11.23 0.05 -20.72
CA ASP A 403 10.08 -0.22 -21.60
C ASP A 403 8.98 0.85 -21.48
N GLY A 404 9.11 1.75 -20.49
CA GLY A 404 8.17 2.84 -20.26
C GLY A 404 6.99 2.44 -19.38
N VAL A 405 6.99 1.22 -18.84
CA VAL A 405 6.03 0.70 -17.86
C VAL A 405 6.76 0.53 -16.53
N THR A 406 6.15 0.99 -15.44
CA THR A 406 6.72 0.78 -14.10
C THR A 406 6.30 -0.57 -13.57
N GLN A 407 7.23 -1.52 -13.47
CA GLN A 407 6.96 -2.82 -12.88
C GLN A 407 7.00 -2.76 -11.34
N MET A 408 6.32 -3.71 -10.69
CA MET A 408 6.16 -3.69 -9.23
C MET A 408 7.47 -3.84 -8.47
N LYS A 409 8.45 -4.56 -9.02
CA LYS A 409 9.77 -4.67 -8.39
C LYS A 409 10.57 -3.38 -8.59
N GLU A 410 10.46 -2.71 -9.73
CA GLU A 410 11.07 -1.39 -9.94
C GLU A 410 10.51 -0.37 -8.93
N SER A 411 9.19 -0.31 -8.76
CA SER A 411 8.55 0.53 -7.73
C SER A 411 9.03 0.20 -6.32
N PHE A 412 9.15 -1.09 -6.00
CA PHE A 412 9.66 -1.53 -4.71
C PHE A 412 11.12 -1.14 -4.50
N GLN A 413 11.97 -1.32 -5.50
CA GLN A 413 13.39 -0.96 -5.44
C GLN A 413 13.58 0.54 -5.31
N TYR A 414 12.82 1.34 -6.07
CA TYR A 414 12.81 2.79 -5.92
C TYR A 414 12.39 3.20 -4.50
N ALA A 415 11.25 2.70 -4.01
CA ALA A 415 10.75 3.05 -2.69
C ALA A 415 11.75 2.65 -1.59
N LYS A 416 12.29 1.44 -1.65
CA LYS A 416 13.30 0.93 -0.71
C LYS A 416 14.61 1.71 -0.77
N ALA A 417 15.05 2.13 -1.95
CA ALA A 417 16.23 2.96 -2.09
C ALA A 417 16.00 4.34 -1.50
N MET A 418 14.83 4.95 -1.75
CA MET A 418 14.48 6.26 -1.20
C MET A 418 14.38 6.23 0.31
N ASP A 419 13.71 5.22 0.86
CA ASP A 419 13.61 4.92 2.28
C ASP A 419 15.00 4.85 2.94
N ALA A 420 15.90 4.03 2.39
CA ALA A 420 17.28 3.93 2.89
C ALA A 420 18.11 5.22 2.71
N PHE A 421 17.89 5.97 1.62
CA PHE A 421 18.58 7.25 1.43
C PHE A 421 18.15 8.26 2.47
N VAL A 422 16.84 8.37 2.72
CA VAL A 422 16.29 9.30 3.71
C VAL A 422 16.86 9.03 5.10
N GLU A 423 17.05 7.76 5.48
CA GLU A 423 17.77 7.36 6.70
C GLU A 423 19.20 7.93 6.78
N ASP A 424 20.00 7.79 5.72
CA ASP A 424 21.39 8.30 5.66
C ASP A 424 21.47 9.85 5.62
N PHE A 425 20.38 10.52 5.21
CA PHE A 425 20.33 11.98 5.03
C PHE A 425 19.77 12.74 6.24
N TYR A 426 19.12 12.08 7.20
CA TYR A 426 18.67 12.76 8.40
C TYR A 426 19.88 13.30 9.20
N ILE A 427 19.88 14.61 9.47
CA ILE A 427 20.86 15.30 10.32
C ILE A 427 20.69 14.89 11.80
N PHE A 428 19.71 14.04 12.10
CA PHE A 428 19.48 13.48 13.42
C PHE A 428 20.27 12.18 13.53
N GLU A 429 21.17 12.12 14.51
CA GLU A 429 22.06 10.99 14.77
C GLU A 429 21.28 9.68 14.87
N ASP A 430 21.53 8.71 13.96
CA ASP A 430 21.34 7.26 14.15
C ASP A 430 20.28 6.88 15.21
N ASP A 431 19.02 7.28 14.98
CA ASP A 431 17.94 7.11 15.96
C ASP A 431 17.24 5.73 15.82
N GLY A 432 17.75 4.89 14.91
CA GLY A 432 17.33 3.50 14.73
C GLY A 432 16.02 3.33 13.98
N ARG A 433 15.53 4.34 13.26
CA ARG A 433 14.36 4.26 12.38
C ARG A 433 14.72 3.59 11.06
N ASN A 434 14.70 2.27 11.03
CA ASN A 434 14.83 1.53 9.77
C ASN A 434 13.58 0.69 9.53
N GLU A 435 12.91 0.91 8.40
CA GLU A 435 11.66 0.24 8.08
C GLU A 435 11.91 -1.19 7.57
N TYR A 436 13.01 -1.47 6.88
CA TYR A 436 13.31 -2.74 6.20
C TYR A 436 12.19 -3.26 5.26
N PRO A 437 11.83 -2.52 4.19
CA PRO A 437 10.79 -2.94 3.25
C PRO A 437 11.03 -4.34 2.66
N GLN A 438 9.94 -5.13 2.54
CA GLN A 438 9.94 -6.50 2.01
C GLN A 438 9.05 -6.62 0.77
N MET A 439 9.36 -7.61 -0.06
CA MET A 439 8.57 -7.99 -1.22
C MET A 439 8.49 -9.51 -1.34
N TYR A 440 7.27 -10.03 -1.47
CA TYR A 440 7.00 -11.37 -1.98
C TYR A 440 6.53 -11.26 -3.44
N TYR A 441 7.17 -12.02 -4.32
CA TYR A 441 6.88 -12.05 -5.76
C TYR A 441 6.41 -13.45 -6.16
N GLY A 442 5.10 -13.68 -6.18
CA GLY A 442 4.48 -14.97 -6.50
C GLY A 442 4.15 -15.17 -7.98
N ILE A 443 4.39 -14.18 -8.83
CA ILE A 443 4.15 -14.31 -10.27
C ILE A 443 5.07 -15.40 -10.84
N PRO A 444 4.56 -16.39 -11.59
CA PRO A 444 5.32 -17.57 -12.02
C PRO A 444 6.23 -17.30 -13.22
N PHE A 445 6.74 -16.07 -13.36
CA PHE A 445 7.72 -15.69 -14.38
C PHE A 445 9.07 -15.40 -13.72
N GLU A 446 10.16 -15.79 -14.39
CA GLU A 446 11.52 -15.50 -13.90
C GLU A 446 11.88 -14.01 -14.01
N GLU A 447 11.25 -13.31 -14.96
CA GLU A 447 11.44 -11.90 -15.23
C GLU A 447 10.53 -11.00 -14.38
N ASP A 448 10.97 -9.75 -14.18
CA ASP A 448 10.08 -8.73 -13.63
C ASP A 448 9.25 -8.09 -14.74
N ILE A 449 8.02 -8.55 -14.87
CA ILE A 449 7.14 -8.14 -15.97
C ILE A 449 5.75 -7.71 -15.47
N CYS A 450 5.50 -7.73 -14.16
CA CYS A 450 4.19 -7.43 -13.60
C CYS A 450 4.07 -5.95 -13.22
N SER A 451 3.06 -5.28 -13.75
CA SER A 451 2.69 -3.90 -13.43
C SER A 451 1.20 -3.79 -13.05
N LEU A 452 0.74 -2.60 -12.65
CA LEU A 452 -0.70 -2.31 -12.48
C LEU A 452 -1.46 -2.25 -13.83
N ASN A 453 -0.77 -2.42 -14.97
CA ASN A 453 -1.41 -2.60 -16.26
C ASN A 453 -1.62 -4.06 -16.64
N GLY A 454 -0.99 -5.02 -15.96
CA GLY A 454 -0.87 -6.41 -16.38
C GLY A 454 0.60 -6.78 -16.60
N LEU A 455 0.81 -7.94 -17.22
CA LEU A 455 2.15 -8.37 -17.64
C LEU A 455 2.59 -7.64 -18.92
N SER A 456 3.85 -7.20 -18.96
CA SER A 456 4.52 -6.64 -20.14
C SER A 456 6.04 -6.73 -19.99
N GLY A 457 6.76 -6.91 -21.10
CA GLY A 457 8.22 -6.96 -21.13
C GLY A 457 8.77 -8.11 -21.98
N GLU A 458 10.05 -8.40 -21.80
CA GLU A 458 10.75 -9.45 -22.54
C GLU A 458 10.84 -10.75 -21.72
N ILE A 459 10.71 -11.89 -22.41
CA ILE A 459 10.91 -13.22 -21.84
C ILE A 459 12.28 -13.74 -22.31
N GLU A 460 13.23 -13.78 -21.39
CA GLU A 460 14.63 -14.09 -21.65
C GLU A 460 15.01 -15.52 -21.22
N ASN A 461 14.21 -16.12 -20.34
CA ASN A 461 14.45 -17.46 -19.79
C ASN A 461 13.47 -18.49 -20.34
N THR A 462 13.99 -19.68 -20.66
CA THR A 462 13.15 -20.81 -21.06
C THR A 462 12.43 -21.37 -19.83
N GLN A 463 11.11 -21.29 -19.83
CA GLN A 463 10.29 -21.55 -18.65
C GLN A 463 8.92 -22.14 -19.00
N SER A 464 8.27 -22.69 -17.98
CA SER A 464 6.89 -23.20 -18.04
C SER A 464 6.09 -22.55 -16.92
N VAL A 465 4.93 -22.01 -17.26
CA VAL A 465 4.10 -21.22 -16.35
C VAL A 465 2.67 -21.75 -16.37
N PHE A 466 2.04 -21.79 -15.19
CA PHE A 466 0.64 -22.19 -15.01
C PHE A 466 -0.12 -21.06 -14.31
N GLY A 467 -1.34 -20.77 -14.77
CA GLY A 467 -2.23 -19.83 -14.10
C GLY A 467 -3.12 -19.03 -15.04
N ASN A 468 -3.69 -17.97 -14.50
CA ASN A 468 -4.45 -16.95 -15.23
C ASN A 468 -3.55 -15.72 -15.40
N PHE A 469 -3.48 -15.16 -16.60
CA PHE A 469 -2.55 -14.06 -16.91
C PHE A 469 -3.23 -12.95 -17.68
N GLN A 470 -3.30 -11.76 -17.09
CA GLN A 470 -3.69 -10.54 -17.79
C GLN A 470 -2.44 -9.87 -18.35
N PHE A 471 -2.44 -9.60 -19.65
CA PHE A 471 -1.37 -8.90 -20.37
C PHE A 471 -1.79 -7.46 -20.63
N GLY A 472 -1.01 -6.53 -20.09
CA GLY A 472 -1.28 -5.10 -20.12
C GLY A 472 -0.55 -4.36 -21.24
N GLY A 473 0.58 -4.93 -21.65
CA GLY A 473 1.43 -4.47 -22.73
C GLY A 473 2.07 -5.68 -23.42
N ASP A 474 2.99 -5.41 -24.34
CA ASP A 474 3.57 -6.47 -25.17
C ASP A 474 4.44 -7.43 -24.36
N ILE A 475 4.36 -8.71 -24.69
CA ILE A 475 5.28 -9.76 -24.23
C ILE A 475 6.10 -10.23 -25.42
N GLU A 476 7.42 -10.06 -25.33
CA GLU A 476 8.36 -10.48 -26.38
C GLU A 476 9.18 -11.70 -25.95
N ILE A 477 8.93 -12.86 -26.56
CA ILE A 477 9.72 -14.07 -26.31
C ILE A 477 11.01 -13.98 -27.11
N GLN A 478 12.14 -13.88 -26.41
CA GLN A 478 13.43 -13.60 -27.01
C GLN A 478 14.00 -14.79 -27.78
N ARG A 479 14.96 -14.49 -28.66
CA ARG A 479 15.60 -15.50 -29.51
C ARG A 479 16.23 -16.62 -28.68
N GLY A 480 15.93 -17.88 -29.02
CA GLY A 480 16.47 -19.05 -28.33
C GLY A 480 15.73 -19.43 -27.05
N VAL A 481 14.65 -18.70 -26.73
CA VAL A 481 13.81 -18.93 -25.55
C VAL A 481 12.58 -19.75 -25.93
N THR A 482 12.17 -20.64 -25.03
CA THR A 482 10.89 -21.34 -25.10
C THR A 482 10.00 -20.93 -23.93
N LEU A 483 8.86 -20.33 -24.19
CA LEU A 483 7.82 -20.08 -23.19
C LEU A 483 6.72 -21.13 -23.34
N THR A 484 6.41 -21.84 -22.26
CA THR A 484 5.32 -22.81 -22.21
C THR A 484 4.23 -22.35 -21.28
N PHE A 485 3.00 -22.22 -21.79
CA PHE A 485 1.81 -22.12 -20.96
C PHE A 485 1.27 -23.53 -20.71
N GLU A 486 1.25 -23.93 -19.43
CA GLU A 486 0.88 -25.27 -19.01
C GLU A 486 -0.63 -25.54 -19.17
N THR A 487 -0.99 -26.83 -19.19
CA THR A 487 -2.36 -27.28 -19.43
C THR A 487 -3.38 -26.56 -18.55
N GLY A 488 -4.40 -25.96 -19.20
CA GLY A 488 -5.48 -25.24 -18.51
C GLY A 488 -5.17 -23.80 -18.13
N SER A 489 -4.03 -23.23 -18.56
CA SER A 489 -3.72 -21.81 -18.34
C SER A 489 -4.65 -20.90 -19.15
N HIS A 490 -4.94 -19.72 -18.62
CA HIS A 490 -5.76 -18.71 -19.29
C HIS A 490 -4.95 -17.43 -19.54
N LEU A 491 -5.03 -16.90 -20.75
CA LEU A 491 -4.30 -15.72 -21.21
C LEU A 491 -5.30 -14.67 -21.67
N PHE A 492 -5.21 -13.47 -21.11
CA PHE A 492 -6.14 -12.37 -21.37
C PHE A 492 -5.34 -11.17 -21.88
N LEU A 493 -5.38 -10.92 -23.18
CA LEU A 493 -4.75 -9.76 -23.80
C LEU A 493 -5.67 -8.57 -23.65
N ASN A 494 -5.23 -7.61 -22.84
CA ASN A 494 -5.94 -6.38 -22.53
C ASN A 494 -5.22 -5.17 -23.16
N ASN A 495 -5.79 -3.95 -23.06
CA ASN A 495 -5.32 -2.78 -23.80
C ASN A 495 -5.07 -3.14 -25.29
N ASP A 496 -3.95 -2.72 -25.86
CA ASP A 496 -3.44 -3.06 -27.19
C ASP A 496 -2.29 -4.09 -27.15
N SER A 497 -2.16 -4.85 -26.05
CA SER A 497 -1.10 -5.83 -25.82
C SER A 497 -1.01 -6.93 -26.87
N LYS A 498 0.21 -7.43 -27.09
CA LYS A 498 0.53 -8.53 -28.00
C LYS A 498 1.45 -9.56 -27.36
N ILE A 499 1.38 -10.79 -27.83
CA ILE A 499 2.40 -11.81 -27.56
C ILE A 499 3.22 -12.01 -28.83
N ILE A 500 4.49 -11.67 -28.79
CA ILE A 500 5.40 -11.66 -29.93
C ILE A 500 6.43 -12.77 -29.74
N VAL A 501 6.42 -13.76 -30.62
CA VAL A 501 7.41 -14.85 -30.64
C VAL A 501 8.51 -14.47 -31.64
N ASN A 502 9.68 -14.05 -31.16
CA ASN A 502 10.76 -13.64 -32.05
C ASN A 502 11.35 -14.81 -32.87
N SER A 503 12.08 -14.50 -33.93
CA SER A 503 12.68 -15.53 -34.79
C SER A 503 13.62 -16.46 -33.99
N ASN A 504 13.47 -17.77 -34.16
CA ASN A 504 14.12 -18.82 -33.34
C ASN A 504 13.74 -18.82 -31.84
N ALA A 505 12.63 -18.21 -31.45
CA ALA A 505 11.96 -18.47 -30.18
C ALA A 505 10.84 -19.51 -30.37
N ASN A 506 10.35 -20.09 -29.28
CA ASN A 506 9.25 -21.06 -29.31
C ASN A 506 8.17 -20.70 -28.30
N LEU A 507 6.91 -20.77 -28.73
CA LEU A 507 5.75 -20.67 -27.85
C LEU A 507 5.06 -22.04 -27.79
N ILE A 508 4.83 -22.57 -26.60
CA ILE A 508 4.09 -23.81 -26.40
C ILE A 508 2.81 -23.49 -25.64
N LEU A 509 1.66 -23.73 -26.27
CA LEU A 509 0.36 -23.73 -25.61
C LEU A 509 -0.02 -25.20 -25.38
N GLN A 510 0.03 -25.67 -24.13
CA GLN A 510 -0.37 -27.05 -23.83
C GLN A 510 -1.90 -27.24 -23.93
N ASP A 511 -2.37 -28.45 -23.61
CA ASP A 511 -3.78 -28.81 -23.73
C ASP A 511 -4.69 -27.85 -22.94
N SER A 512 -5.87 -27.56 -23.48
CA SER A 512 -6.91 -26.76 -22.82
C SER A 512 -6.48 -25.34 -22.40
N VAL A 513 -5.43 -24.79 -23.00
CA VAL A 513 -5.09 -23.37 -22.83
C VAL A 513 -6.16 -22.49 -23.50
N ILE A 514 -6.59 -21.44 -22.82
CA ILE A 514 -7.56 -20.46 -23.33
C ILE A 514 -6.85 -19.13 -23.54
N VAL A 515 -6.97 -18.56 -24.73
CA VAL A 515 -6.47 -17.22 -25.05
C VAL A 515 -7.65 -16.34 -25.44
N LYS A 516 -7.77 -15.20 -24.77
CA LYS A 516 -8.77 -14.17 -25.06
C LYS A 516 -8.12 -12.84 -25.40
N GLY A 517 -8.60 -12.17 -26.45
CA GLY A 517 -8.24 -10.77 -26.72
C GLY A 517 -9.43 -9.84 -26.60
N LYS A 518 -9.20 -8.61 -26.14
CA LYS A 518 -10.24 -7.62 -25.88
C LYS A 518 -10.57 -6.72 -27.06
N CYS A 519 -9.59 -6.46 -27.93
CA CYS A 519 -9.75 -5.56 -29.07
C CYS A 519 -8.95 -5.98 -30.30
N ASN A 520 -9.23 -5.36 -31.44
CA ASN A 520 -8.59 -5.65 -32.73
C ASN A 520 -7.07 -5.46 -32.77
N ASP A 521 -6.51 -4.66 -31.86
CA ASP A 521 -5.06 -4.45 -31.78
C ASP A 521 -4.36 -5.60 -31.02
N ASN A 522 -5.09 -6.36 -30.21
CA ASN A 522 -4.55 -7.54 -29.54
C ASN A 522 -4.24 -8.64 -30.55
N SER A 523 -3.07 -9.26 -30.43
CA SER A 523 -2.68 -10.36 -31.31
C SER A 523 -1.57 -11.23 -30.73
N ILE A 524 -1.50 -12.46 -31.21
CA ILE A 524 -0.32 -13.31 -31.09
C ILE A 524 0.41 -13.31 -32.44
N ILE A 525 1.67 -12.89 -32.44
CA ILE A 525 2.50 -12.80 -33.65
C ILE A 525 3.65 -13.80 -33.53
N VAL A 526 3.62 -14.88 -34.33
CA VAL A 526 4.62 -15.95 -34.29
C VAL A 526 5.60 -15.81 -35.44
N ASN A 527 6.77 -15.21 -35.20
CA ASN A 527 7.90 -15.18 -36.13
C ASN A 527 8.88 -16.35 -35.90
N GLY A 528 8.78 -17.03 -34.76
CA GLY A 528 9.55 -18.21 -34.38
C GLY A 528 8.79 -19.50 -34.68
N SER A 529 8.70 -20.39 -33.69
CA SER A 529 7.92 -21.63 -33.75
C SER A 529 6.80 -21.61 -32.72
N ILE A 530 5.75 -22.40 -32.96
CA ILE A 530 4.65 -22.59 -32.03
C ILE A 530 4.21 -24.06 -32.00
N GLU A 531 3.91 -24.54 -30.80
CA GLU A 531 3.22 -25.81 -30.55
C GLU A 531 1.86 -25.52 -29.90
N ILE A 532 0.80 -26.16 -30.41
CA ILE A 532 -0.57 -25.99 -29.91
C ILE A 532 -1.13 -27.37 -29.54
N GLY A 533 -1.42 -27.55 -28.26
CA GLY A 533 -2.00 -28.78 -27.69
C GLY A 533 -3.46 -29.00 -28.05
N ASP A 534 -4.05 -30.04 -27.47
CA ASP A 534 -5.45 -30.40 -27.70
C ASP A 534 -6.38 -29.44 -26.96
N TYR A 535 -7.54 -29.12 -27.56
CA TYR A 535 -8.58 -28.29 -26.92
C TYR A 535 -8.17 -26.84 -26.61
N VAL A 536 -7.16 -26.31 -27.28
CA VAL A 536 -6.82 -24.88 -27.18
C VAL A 536 -7.95 -24.03 -27.76
N VAL A 537 -8.25 -22.91 -27.09
CA VAL A 537 -9.31 -21.99 -27.48
C VAL A 537 -8.73 -20.60 -27.72
N PHE A 538 -8.97 -20.02 -28.90
CA PHE A 538 -8.82 -18.60 -29.17
C PHE A 538 -10.21 -17.98 -29.26
N THR A 539 -10.54 -17.04 -28.37
CA THR A 539 -11.85 -16.38 -28.33
C THR A 539 -11.69 -14.93 -27.89
N SER A 540 -12.75 -14.16 -27.73
CA SER A 540 -12.66 -12.77 -27.28
C SER A 540 -13.08 -12.55 -25.84
N VAL A 541 -12.68 -11.41 -25.30
CA VAL A 541 -13.22 -10.85 -24.06
C VAL A 541 -14.47 -10.04 -24.41
N ASP A 542 -15.54 -10.20 -23.62
CA ASP A 542 -16.81 -9.46 -23.74
C ASP A 542 -17.49 -9.51 -25.12
N ASP A 543 -17.36 -10.63 -25.84
CA ASP A 543 -17.96 -10.85 -27.18
C ASP A 543 -17.50 -9.82 -28.25
N ASN A 544 -16.31 -9.24 -28.11
CA ASN A 544 -15.72 -8.31 -29.09
C ASN A 544 -14.92 -9.04 -30.18
N GLU A 545 -14.61 -8.40 -31.32
CA GLU A 545 -13.61 -8.97 -32.25
C GLU A 545 -12.18 -8.59 -31.79
N TRP A 546 -11.23 -9.51 -31.93
CA TRP A 546 -9.80 -9.25 -31.69
C TRP A 546 -8.89 -9.76 -32.82
N GLY A 547 -7.66 -9.26 -32.87
CA GLY A 547 -6.70 -9.54 -33.95
C GLY A 547 -6.20 -11.00 -34.02
N GLY A 548 -6.51 -11.82 -33.00
CA GLY A 548 -6.31 -13.26 -33.03
C GLY A 548 -4.85 -13.67 -33.13
N ILE A 549 -4.54 -14.65 -33.99
CA ILE A 549 -3.20 -15.22 -34.12
C ILE A 549 -2.70 -15.21 -35.56
N SER A 550 -1.44 -14.79 -35.74
CA SER A 550 -0.71 -14.78 -37.01
C SER A 550 0.58 -15.58 -36.89
N ILE A 551 0.70 -16.64 -37.68
CA ILE A 551 1.87 -17.53 -37.71
C ILE A 551 2.63 -17.29 -39.02
N ASN A 552 3.77 -16.61 -38.94
CA ASN A 552 4.54 -16.19 -40.12
C ASN A 552 5.55 -17.24 -40.60
N SER A 553 5.88 -18.22 -39.76
CA SER A 553 6.78 -19.32 -40.10
C SER A 553 6.50 -20.52 -39.22
N SER A 554 6.36 -21.70 -39.81
CA SER A 554 6.29 -22.98 -39.08
C SER A 554 6.65 -24.13 -40.03
N ASP A 555 7.51 -25.05 -39.59
CA ASP A 555 7.86 -26.23 -40.39
C ASP A 555 6.61 -27.08 -40.64
N SER A 556 5.96 -27.59 -39.59
CA SER A 556 4.72 -28.36 -39.71
C SER A 556 3.88 -28.23 -38.44
N LEU A 557 2.60 -27.90 -38.59
CA LEU A 557 1.67 -27.71 -37.49
C LEU A 557 0.59 -28.80 -37.53
N VAL A 558 0.45 -29.53 -36.42
CA VAL A 558 -0.64 -30.51 -36.22
C VAL A 558 -1.43 -30.06 -35.00
N ILE A 559 -2.69 -29.72 -35.20
CA ILE A 559 -3.55 -29.24 -34.11
C ILE A 559 -4.79 -30.13 -34.05
N ASN A 560 -5.14 -30.59 -32.85
CA ASN A 560 -6.36 -31.35 -32.63
C ASN A 560 -7.35 -30.52 -31.80
N LYS A 561 -8.62 -30.54 -32.19
CA LYS A 561 -9.72 -29.96 -31.41
C LYS A 561 -9.52 -28.49 -31.06
N LEU A 562 -8.98 -27.74 -32.00
CA LEU A 562 -8.83 -26.30 -31.91
C LEU A 562 -10.19 -25.62 -31.96
N THR A 563 -10.43 -24.63 -31.09
CA THR A 563 -11.56 -23.71 -31.21
C THR A 563 -11.05 -22.31 -31.49
N VAL A 564 -11.59 -21.67 -32.53
CA VAL A 564 -11.31 -20.27 -32.88
C VAL A 564 -12.62 -19.54 -33.05
N GLU A 565 -12.81 -18.48 -32.27
CA GLU A 565 -14.05 -17.70 -32.20
C GLU A 565 -13.75 -16.20 -32.17
N ASP A 566 -14.52 -15.42 -32.93
CA ASP A 566 -14.52 -13.95 -32.91
C ASP A 566 -13.11 -13.30 -33.08
N CYS A 567 -12.27 -13.91 -33.93
CA CYS A 567 -10.92 -13.42 -34.17
C CYS A 567 -10.35 -13.81 -35.54
N GLU A 568 -9.16 -13.30 -35.86
CA GLU A 568 -8.41 -13.72 -37.05
C GLU A 568 -7.53 -14.94 -36.76
N PHE A 569 -7.45 -15.85 -37.73
CA PHE A 569 -6.49 -16.97 -37.72
C PHE A 569 -5.71 -16.98 -39.02
N SER A 570 -4.44 -16.58 -38.94
CA SER A 570 -3.56 -16.41 -40.10
C SER A 570 -2.34 -17.32 -40.03
N ILE A 571 -2.03 -17.98 -41.15
CA ILE A 571 -0.80 -18.76 -41.32
C ILE A 571 -0.18 -18.42 -42.68
N ASP A 572 1.04 -17.91 -42.63
CA ASP A 572 1.88 -17.58 -43.78
C ASP A 572 3.15 -18.47 -43.78
N ASP A 573 3.55 -18.94 -44.97
CA ASP A 573 4.81 -19.68 -45.20
C ASP A 573 5.03 -20.90 -44.26
N SER A 574 4.00 -21.75 -44.07
CA SER A 574 4.13 -23.07 -43.42
C SER A 574 4.33 -24.22 -44.41
N GLU A 575 5.15 -25.24 -44.09
CA GLU A 575 5.29 -26.38 -45.01
C GLU A 575 4.01 -27.24 -45.01
N THR A 576 3.46 -27.58 -43.83
CA THR A 576 2.23 -28.40 -43.69
C THR A 576 1.35 -27.95 -42.51
N LEU A 577 0.03 -27.88 -42.72
CA LEU A 577 -0.98 -27.64 -41.69
C LEU A 577 -1.99 -28.80 -41.66
N ASN A 578 -2.10 -29.49 -40.52
CA ASN A 578 -3.10 -30.54 -40.27
C ASN A 578 -3.99 -30.12 -39.09
N LEU A 579 -5.27 -29.88 -39.37
CA LEU A 579 -6.28 -29.57 -38.36
C LEU A 579 -7.24 -30.76 -38.22
N ASN A 580 -7.26 -31.38 -37.04
CA ASN A 580 -8.11 -32.53 -36.73
C ASN A 580 -9.27 -32.10 -35.84
N ASP A 581 -10.51 -32.14 -36.35
CA ASP A 581 -11.74 -31.75 -35.63
C ASP A 581 -11.76 -30.28 -35.12
N PRO A 582 -11.42 -29.26 -35.94
CA PRO A 582 -11.45 -27.87 -35.50
C PRO A 582 -12.88 -27.27 -35.50
N VAL A 583 -13.12 -26.30 -34.62
CA VAL A 583 -14.32 -25.46 -34.57
C VAL A 583 -13.93 -24.02 -34.92
N PHE A 584 -14.60 -23.44 -35.92
CA PHE A 584 -14.44 -22.04 -36.32
C PHE A 584 -15.79 -21.34 -36.30
N THR A 585 -15.93 -20.28 -35.51
CA THR A 585 -17.17 -19.50 -35.37
C THR A 585 -16.87 -18.01 -35.52
N VAL A 586 -17.43 -17.33 -36.53
CA VAL A 586 -17.19 -15.89 -36.78
C VAL A 586 -15.67 -15.57 -36.88
N VAL A 587 -14.99 -16.21 -37.83
CA VAL A 587 -13.52 -16.12 -37.99
C VAL A 587 -13.15 -15.65 -39.39
N SER A 588 -12.15 -14.78 -39.47
CA SER A 588 -11.42 -14.48 -40.72
C SER A 588 -10.18 -15.38 -40.82
N ILE A 589 -10.15 -16.26 -41.81
CA ILE A 589 -9.03 -17.22 -42.00
C ILE A 589 -8.18 -16.77 -43.19
N PHE A 590 -6.89 -16.54 -42.95
CA PHE A 590 -5.91 -16.17 -43.98
C PHE A 590 -4.81 -17.25 -44.08
N LEU A 591 -4.56 -17.75 -45.29
CA LEU A 591 -3.66 -18.88 -45.53
C LEU A 591 -2.82 -18.62 -46.78
N CYS A 592 -1.51 -18.38 -46.63
CA CYS A 592 -0.60 -18.14 -47.74
C CYS A 592 0.46 -19.25 -47.87
N LYS A 593 0.39 -20.00 -48.98
CA LYS A 593 1.26 -21.14 -49.38
C LYS A 593 1.32 -22.43 -48.50
N PRO A 594 0.33 -22.81 -47.67
CA PRO A 594 0.37 -24.12 -47.01
C PRO A 594 0.08 -25.28 -47.98
N HIS A 595 0.76 -26.42 -47.82
CA HIS A 595 0.29 -27.69 -48.39
C HIS A 595 -0.83 -28.27 -47.50
N PHE A 596 -2.07 -28.25 -47.98
CA PHE A 596 -3.26 -28.65 -47.21
C PHE A 596 -3.55 -30.15 -47.23
N CYS A 597 -3.90 -30.71 -46.07
CA CYS A 597 -4.59 -31.99 -45.94
C CYS A 597 -5.68 -31.89 -44.86
N PHE A 598 -6.96 -31.85 -45.25
CA PHE A 598 -8.08 -32.01 -44.32
C PHE A 598 -8.35 -33.52 -44.13
N ILE A 599 -8.35 -34.01 -42.89
CA ILE A 599 -8.71 -35.41 -42.56
C ILE A 599 -9.88 -35.41 -41.57
#